data_AF-A0A7V7ZIU5-F1
#
_entry.id   AF-A0A7V7ZIU5-F1
#
_cell.length_a   1.000
_cell.length_b   1.000
_cell.length_c   1.000
_cell.angle_alpha   90.00
_cell.angle_beta   90.00
_cell.angle_gamma   90.00
#
_symmetry.space_group_name_H-M   'P 1'
#
loop_
_entity.id
_entity.type
_entity.pdbx_description
1 polymer ?
#
loop_
_entity_poly.entity_id
_entity_poly.type
_entity_poly.pdbx_seq_one_letter_code
_entity_poly.pdbx_strand_id
1 'polypeptide(L)'
;MSGTLGQHLDALARERWRRQLLRSGLRALWVAAGIWCAGLGGHLIMGWPLRADLLGLLSLAVLLAAGVAMARMRLGLAQAARRLDRRFHLDEQLATALELARERQPSGSLAARVVAESAQTITLVARQIARQQAAPLSDAIMLGAMLLMLGGMGLLWSISPHADAAALAPLPNLVTPEQQQQIEAAQPTPDAGGPQAGEQGGAAGSEAGSQPSQADPALLGPIADALRGQGVTRPAAEALDQGDVGGAAQTLRELADQAGQISMQTRRNLSRGLEQAADQIGERSPELASQLRESAGNLLRGDTASAQALEDLASALEQSQQPQQPQQQASQGDQGDQQGDQQGDQGDQQGGAPSPGSTGNAPAGEQRETDMPNLSSNGSPLELDAQGENAEGAGSSDQQPTTAEVVPSQSGQGGQSGQQQQAAIGADPLRVPAEERDVVQDYFTP
;
A
#
# COMPACT_ATOMS: atom_id res chain seq x y z
N MET A 1 26.83 -36.11 10.77
CA MET A 1 26.26 -34.74 10.74
C MET A 1 25.30 -34.49 9.57
N SER A 2 25.17 -35.40 8.59
CA SER A 2 24.27 -35.28 7.43
C SER A 2 22.76 -35.33 7.74
N GLY A 3 22.34 -35.69 8.96
CA GLY A 3 20.93 -35.69 9.36
C GLY A 3 20.32 -34.30 9.57
N THR A 4 21.12 -33.26 9.81
CA THR A 4 20.61 -31.93 10.20
C THR A 4 20.06 -31.12 9.03
N LEU A 5 20.65 -31.24 7.84
CA LEU A 5 20.22 -30.49 6.65
C LEU A 5 18.82 -30.91 6.19
N GLY A 6 18.58 -32.21 6.06
CA GLY A 6 17.26 -32.75 5.68
C GLY A 6 16.19 -32.37 6.70
N GLN A 7 16.51 -32.41 8.00
CA GLN A 7 15.60 -31.98 9.07
C GLN A 7 15.28 -30.48 9.00
N HIS A 8 16.26 -29.63 8.68
CA HIS A 8 16.03 -28.20 8.52
C HIS A 8 15.20 -27.87 7.28
N LEU A 9 15.44 -28.54 6.15
CA LEU A 9 14.62 -28.39 4.95
C LEU A 9 13.19 -28.87 5.17
N ASP A 10 12.99 -30.00 5.87
CA ASP A 10 11.65 -30.48 6.24
C ASP A 10 10.95 -29.56 7.24
N ALA A 11 11.68 -28.92 8.16
CA ALA A 11 11.12 -27.92 9.06
C ALA A 11 10.65 -26.68 8.30
N LEU A 12 11.49 -26.15 7.40
CA LEU A 12 11.16 -24.99 6.55
C LEU A 12 10.01 -25.30 5.58
N ALA A 13 9.97 -26.50 5.01
CA ALA A 13 8.90 -26.94 4.14
C ALA A 13 7.58 -27.07 4.91
N ARG A 14 7.59 -27.68 6.11
CA ARG A 14 6.40 -27.77 6.98
C ARG A 14 5.91 -26.40 7.43
N GLU A 15 6.82 -25.48 7.77
CA GLU A 15 6.44 -24.14 8.20
C GLU A 15 5.80 -23.33 7.06
N ARG A 16 6.38 -23.37 5.86
CA ARG A 16 5.75 -22.76 4.68
C ARG A 16 4.40 -23.39 4.37
N TRP A 17 4.28 -24.71 4.43
CA TRP A 17 3.02 -25.39 4.17
C TRP A 17 1.94 -24.99 5.18
N ARG A 18 2.26 -24.96 6.48
CA ARG A 18 1.36 -24.45 7.53
C ARG A 18 0.88 -23.03 7.25
N ARG A 19 1.78 -22.12 6.88
CA ARG A 19 1.43 -20.72 6.59
C ARG A 19 0.58 -20.57 5.33
N GLN A 20 0.89 -21.33 4.29
CA GLN A 20 0.09 -21.33 3.06
C GLN A 20 -1.30 -21.94 3.29
N LEU A 21 -1.39 -22.97 4.13
CA LEU A 21 -2.63 -23.59 4.54
C LEU A 21 -3.50 -22.63 5.35
N LEU A 22 -2.88 -21.89 6.29
CA LEU A 22 -3.54 -20.81 7.02
C LEU A 22 -4.11 -19.75 6.06
N ARG A 23 -3.31 -19.23 5.13
CA ARG A 23 -3.77 -18.17 4.21
C ARG A 23 -4.87 -18.66 3.26
N SER A 24 -4.75 -19.87 2.73
CA SER A 24 -5.74 -20.44 1.80
C SER A 24 -7.02 -20.81 2.54
N GLY A 25 -6.92 -21.36 3.74
CA GLY A 25 -8.06 -21.64 4.62
C GLY A 25 -8.78 -20.36 5.03
N LEU A 26 -8.04 -19.30 5.38
CA LEU A 26 -8.60 -18.00 5.72
C LEU A 26 -9.36 -17.38 4.53
N ARG A 27 -8.79 -17.43 3.32
CA ARG A 27 -9.49 -16.97 2.10
C ARG A 27 -10.73 -17.79 1.78
N ALA A 28 -10.67 -19.11 1.92
CA ALA A 28 -11.83 -19.97 1.69
C ALA A 28 -12.94 -19.70 2.72
N LEU A 29 -12.57 -19.50 3.99
CA LEU A 29 -13.52 -19.12 5.04
C LEU A 29 -14.13 -17.74 4.77
N TRP A 30 -13.32 -16.80 4.30
CA TRP A 30 -13.80 -15.48 3.90
C TRP A 30 -14.81 -15.56 2.75
N VAL A 31 -14.51 -16.30 1.68
CA VAL A 31 -15.45 -16.49 0.57
C VAL A 31 -16.74 -17.19 1.04
N ALA A 32 -16.62 -18.23 1.87
CA ALA A 32 -17.77 -18.92 2.43
C ALA A 32 -18.67 -17.99 3.28
N ALA A 33 -18.07 -17.17 4.16
CA ALA A 33 -18.81 -16.19 4.94
C ALA A 33 -19.43 -15.10 4.06
N GLY A 34 -18.77 -14.69 2.97
CA GLY A 34 -19.30 -13.73 2.00
C GLY A 34 -20.53 -14.27 1.27
N ILE A 35 -20.52 -15.55 0.89
CA ILE A 35 -21.68 -16.23 0.29
C ILE A 35 -22.87 -16.23 1.25
N TRP A 36 -22.63 -16.54 2.54
CA TRP A 36 -23.67 -16.50 3.56
C TRP A 36 -24.23 -15.09 3.77
N CYS A 37 -23.35 -14.08 3.83
CA CYS A 37 -23.74 -12.68 4.00
C CYS A 37 -24.57 -12.19 2.81
N ALA A 38 -24.14 -12.48 1.58
CA ALA A 38 -24.88 -12.13 0.36
C ALA A 38 -26.24 -12.84 0.28
N GLY A 39 -26.31 -14.11 0.67
CA GLY A 39 -27.57 -14.85 0.77
C GLY A 39 -28.53 -14.20 1.75
N LEU A 40 -28.09 -13.98 2.99
CA LEU A 40 -28.92 -13.33 4.01
C LEU A 40 -29.34 -11.90 3.62
N GLY A 41 -28.43 -11.11 3.04
CA GLY A 41 -28.74 -9.78 2.53
C GLY A 41 -29.80 -9.81 1.42
N GLY A 42 -29.68 -10.75 0.48
CA GLY A 42 -30.68 -10.98 -0.57
C GLY A 42 -32.05 -11.38 -0.01
N HIS A 43 -32.08 -12.22 1.04
CA HIS A 43 -33.31 -12.53 1.76
C HIS A 43 -33.97 -11.29 2.34
N LEU A 44 -33.22 -10.46 3.06
CA LEU A 44 -33.76 -9.29 3.76
C LEU A 44 -34.28 -8.23 2.78
N ILE A 45 -33.57 -7.98 1.68
CA ILE A 45 -33.90 -6.88 0.77
C ILE A 45 -34.97 -7.31 -0.24
N MET A 46 -34.89 -8.54 -0.77
CA MET A 46 -35.78 -9.00 -1.85
C MET A 46 -36.85 -10.00 -1.40
N GLY A 47 -36.85 -10.43 -0.13
CA GLY A 47 -37.79 -11.44 0.37
C GLY A 47 -37.60 -12.82 -0.29
N TRP A 48 -36.41 -13.10 -0.84
CA TRP A 48 -36.16 -14.38 -1.50
C TRP A 48 -36.23 -15.54 -0.51
N PRO A 49 -36.96 -16.63 -0.82
CA PRO A 49 -37.02 -17.79 0.05
C PRO A 49 -35.62 -18.44 0.11
N LEU A 50 -34.90 -18.24 1.22
CA LEU A 50 -33.59 -18.83 1.39
C LEU A 50 -33.72 -20.33 1.60
N ARG A 51 -33.23 -21.07 0.62
CA ARG A 51 -32.94 -22.49 0.80
C ARG A 51 -31.60 -22.59 1.52
N ALA A 52 -31.63 -22.58 2.85
CA ALA A 52 -30.44 -22.70 3.70
C ALA A 52 -29.57 -23.90 3.29
N ASP A 53 -30.19 -24.98 2.82
CA ASP A 53 -29.52 -26.18 2.31
C ASP A 53 -28.58 -25.88 1.12
N LEU A 54 -29.00 -25.03 0.18
CA LEU A 54 -28.18 -24.68 -0.99
C LEU A 54 -27.00 -23.80 -0.60
N LEU A 55 -27.20 -22.83 0.29
CA LEU A 55 -26.12 -22.00 0.84
C LEU A 55 -25.11 -22.82 1.63
N GLY A 56 -25.61 -23.76 2.44
CA GLY A 56 -24.79 -24.74 3.16
C GLY A 56 -23.95 -25.58 2.20
N LEU A 57 -24.57 -26.16 1.16
CA LEU A 57 -23.87 -26.95 0.16
C LEU A 57 -22.81 -26.14 -0.61
N LEU A 58 -23.13 -24.90 -1.00
CA LEU A 58 -22.20 -24.06 -1.76
C LEU A 58 -20.99 -23.64 -0.90
N SER A 59 -21.22 -23.24 0.35
CA SER A 59 -20.13 -22.92 1.28
C SER A 59 -19.24 -24.14 1.59
N LEU A 60 -19.85 -25.32 1.80
CA LEU A 60 -19.13 -26.59 1.97
C LEU A 60 -18.30 -26.94 0.72
N ALA A 61 -18.87 -26.76 -0.48
CA ALA A 61 -18.18 -27.03 -1.74
C ALA A 61 -16.94 -26.13 -1.92
N VAL A 62 -17.03 -24.86 -1.54
CA VAL A 62 -15.88 -23.93 -1.55
C VAL A 62 -14.78 -24.39 -0.58
N LEU A 63 -15.16 -24.79 0.64
CA LEU A 63 -14.20 -25.30 1.63
C LEU A 63 -13.54 -26.60 1.17
N LEU A 64 -14.31 -27.53 0.58
CA LEU A 64 -13.78 -28.77 0.01
C LEU A 64 -12.85 -28.49 -1.17
N ALA A 65 -13.24 -27.62 -2.10
CA ALA A 65 -12.40 -27.25 -3.24
C ALA A 65 -11.07 -26.64 -2.78
N ALA A 66 -11.10 -25.77 -1.76
CA ALA A 66 -9.90 -25.24 -1.14
C ALA A 66 -9.04 -26.34 -0.49
N GLY A 67 -9.65 -27.27 0.24
CA GLY A 67 -8.96 -28.42 0.84
C GLY A 67 -8.30 -29.33 -0.21
N VAL A 68 -8.99 -29.62 -1.31
CA VAL A 68 -8.47 -30.42 -2.43
C VAL A 68 -7.31 -29.69 -3.13
N ALA A 69 -7.46 -28.39 -3.38
CA ALA A 69 -6.39 -27.57 -3.94
C ALA A 69 -5.14 -27.57 -3.03
N MET A 70 -5.33 -27.48 -1.72
CA MET A 70 -4.25 -27.57 -0.73
C MET A 70 -3.57 -28.95 -0.71
N ALA A 71 -4.35 -30.02 -0.84
CA ALA A 71 -3.81 -31.39 -0.91
C ALA A 71 -2.99 -31.63 -2.20
N ARG A 72 -3.40 -31.03 -3.32
CA ARG A 72 -2.68 -31.13 -4.60
C ARG A 72 -1.38 -30.33 -4.63
N MET A 73 -1.26 -29.26 -3.84
CA MET A 73 -0.07 -28.40 -3.80
C MET A 73 1.08 -28.95 -2.94
N ARG A 74 1.16 -30.25 -2.67
CA ARG A 74 2.34 -30.84 -2.02
C ARG A 74 3.51 -30.86 -3.01
N LEU A 75 4.28 -29.77 -3.07
CA LEU A 75 5.51 -29.71 -3.86
C LEU A 75 6.53 -30.72 -3.32
N GLY A 76 7.11 -31.51 -4.21
CA GLY A 76 8.26 -32.36 -3.86
C GLY A 76 9.48 -31.52 -3.49
N LEU A 77 10.31 -32.02 -2.57
CA LEU A 77 11.53 -31.36 -2.08
C LEU A 77 12.44 -30.87 -3.24
N ALA A 78 12.60 -31.68 -4.29
CA ALA A 78 13.39 -31.32 -5.47
C ALA A 78 12.80 -30.14 -6.26
N GLN A 79 11.47 -30.05 -6.38
CA GLN A 79 10.81 -28.92 -7.04
C GLN A 79 10.90 -27.65 -6.21
N ALA A 80 10.86 -27.77 -4.88
CA ALA A 80 11.04 -26.66 -3.95
C ALA A 80 12.45 -26.08 -4.05
N ALA A 81 13.49 -26.94 -4.09
CA ALA A 81 14.88 -26.54 -4.29
C ALA A 81 15.07 -25.78 -5.61
N ARG A 82 14.62 -26.35 -6.74
CA ARG A 82 14.72 -25.68 -8.07
C ARG A 82 13.99 -24.34 -8.13
N ARG A 83 12.84 -24.20 -7.48
CA ARG A 83 12.12 -22.91 -7.42
C ARG A 83 12.84 -21.88 -6.57
N LEU A 84 13.48 -22.31 -5.48
CA LEU A 84 14.32 -21.44 -4.66
C LEU A 84 15.53 -20.98 -5.46
N ASP A 85 16.21 -21.90 -6.15
CA ASP A 85 17.35 -21.56 -6.99
C ASP A 85 16.99 -20.53 -8.06
N ARG A 86 15.87 -20.73 -8.78
CA ARG A 86 15.41 -19.77 -9.80
C ARG A 86 15.03 -18.40 -9.23
N ARG A 87 14.50 -18.34 -8.00
CA ARG A 87 14.04 -17.08 -7.41
C ARG A 87 15.18 -16.26 -6.83
N PHE A 88 16.25 -16.93 -6.39
CA PHE A 88 17.41 -16.29 -5.79
C PHE A 88 18.65 -16.31 -6.69
N HIS A 89 18.51 -16.77 -7.95
CA HIS A 89 19.60 -16.90 -8.92
C HIS A 89 20.79 -17.71 -8.35
N LEU A 90 20.51 -18.82 -7.67
CA LEU A 90 21.53 -19.68 -7.05
C LEU A 90 22.06 -20.75 -8.03
N ASP A 91 21.80 -20.64 -9.33
CA ASP A 91 22.35 -21.51 -10.39
C ASP A 91 22.34 -23.02 -10.08
N GLU A 92 21.18 -23.52 -9.62
CA GLU A 92 20.95 -24.94 -9.26
C GLU A 92 21.77 -25.47 -8.06
N GLN A 93 22.51 -24.62 -7.34
CA GLN A 93 23.34 -25.03 -6.21
C GLN A 93 22.57 -25.81 -5.14
N LEU A 94 21.32 -25.44 -4.84
CA LEU A 94 20.51 -26.16 -3.85
C LEU A 94 19.99 -27.49 -4.37
N ALA A 95 19.62 -27.55 -5.64
CA ALA A 95 19.22 -28.80 -6.29
C ALA A 95 20.38 -29.81 -6.29
N THR A 96 21.58 -29.37 -6.68
CA THR A 96 22.78 -30.20 -6.71
C THR A 96 23.23 -30.60 -5.30
N ALA A 97 23.19 -29.68 -4.32
CA ALA A 97 23.52 -30.01 -2.94
C ALA A 97 22.55 -31.06 -2.35
N LEU A 98 21.27 -31.02 -2.72
CA LEU A 98 20.27 -31.99 -2.28
C LEU A 98 20.47 -33.37 -2.92
N GLU A 99 20.91 -33.40 -4.18
CA GLU A 99 21.27 -34.63 -4.88
C GLU A 99 22.52 -35.28 -4.28
N LEU A 100 23.59 -34.50 -4.07
CA LEU A 100 24.81 -34.94 -3.38
C LEU A 100 24.54 -35.41 -1.94
N ALA A 101 23.68 -34.70 -1.20
CA ALA A 101 23.31 -35.08 0.17
C ALA A 101 22.57 -36.43 0.22
N ARG A 102 21.86 -36.80 -0.85
CA ARG A 102 21.14 -38.08 -0.95
C ARG A 102 22.08 -39.26 -1.17
N GLU A 103 23.23 -39.01 -1.77
CA GLU A 103 24.20 -40.04 -2.20
C GLU A 103 25.15 -40.53 -1.08
N ARG A 104 24.92 -40.12 0.18
CA ARG A 104 25.68 -40.54 1.39
C ARG A 104 27.22 -40.51 1.17
N GLN A 105 27.74 -39.33 0.87
CA GLN A 105 29.18 -39.14 0.68
C GLN A 105 29.98 -39.15 2.01
N PRO A 106 31.25 -39.58 1.96
CA PRO A 106 32.11 -39.65 3.13
C PRO A 106 32.41 -38.26 3.70
N SER A 107 32.44 -38.20 5.03
CA SER A 107 32.77 -37.03 5.84
C SER A 107 34.15 -36.49 5.44
N GLY A 108 34.23 -35.28 4.87
CA GLY A 108 35.49 -34.65 4.45
C GLY A 108 35.64 -34.39 2.95
N SER A 109 34.70 -34.87 2.13
CA SER A 109 34.66 -34.52 0.71
C SER A 109 34.32 -33.04 0.48
N LEU A 110 34.79 -32.46 -0.64
CA LEU A 110 34.42 -31.11 -1.10
C LEU A 110 32.89 -30.89 -1.07
N ALA A 111 32.14 -31.95 -1.39
CA ALA A 111 30.69 -31.99 -1.29
C ALA A 111 30.15 -31.63 0.10
N ALA A 112 30.80 -32.10 1.17
CA ALA A 112 30.40 -31.76 2.54
C ALA A 112 30.60 -30.27 2.84
N ARG A 113 31.63 -29.63 2.25
CA ARG A 113 31.89 -28.19 2.40
C ARG A 113 30.84 -27.36 1.65
N VAL A 114 30.50 -27.73 0.42
CA VAL A 114 29.43 -27.08 -0.37
C VAL A 114 28.07 -27.21 0.32
N VAL A 115 27.77 -28.38 0.91
CA VAL A 115 26.54 -28.58 1.70
C VAL A 115 26.51 -27.71 2.96
N ALA A 116 27.66 -27.51 3.63
CA ALA A 116 27.74 -26.65 4.80
C ALA A 116 27.56 -25.17 4.46
N GLU A 117 28.13 -24.71 3.34
CA GLU A 117 28.02 -23.32 2.88
C GLU A 117 26.60 -22.99 2.41
N SER A 118 25.98 -23.89 1.63
CA SER A 118 24.58 -23.75 1.21
C SER A 118 23.61 -23.77 2.40
N ALA A 119 23.93 -24.48 3.49
CA ALA A 119 23.13 -24.39 4.71
C ALA A 119 23.14 -22.98 5.32
N GLN A 120 24.28 -22.30 5.31
CA GLN A 120 24.38 -20.92 5.82
C GLN A 120 23.59 -19.93 4.96
N THR A 121 23.68 -20.02 3.62
CA THR A 121 22.92 -19.13 2.73
C THR A 121 21.41 -19.33 2.90
N ILE A 122 20.93 -20.56 3.08
CA ILE A 122 19.53 -20.85 3.40
C ILE A 122 19.08 -20.14 4.68
N THR A 123 19.89 -20.11 5.74
CA THR A 123 19.50 -19.45 6.99
C THR A 123 19.34 -17.93 6.83
N LEU A 124 20.22 -17.29 6.05
CA LEU A 124 20.14 -15.85 5.76
C LEU A 124 18.88 -15.54 4.93
N VAL A 125 18.65 -16.33 3.88
CA VAL A 125 17.47 -16.22 3.02
C VAL A 125 16.18 -16.47 3.81
N ALA A 126 16.15 -17.48 4.68
CA ALA A 126 15.01 -17.76 5.55
C ALA A 126 14.69 -16.59 6.48
N ARG A 127 15.72 -15.95 7.07
CA ARG A 127 15.55 -14.79 7.94
C ARG A 127 15.03 -13.57 7.17
N GLN A 128 15.51 -13.35 5.95
CA GLN A 128 15.04 -12.27 5.10
C GLN A 128 13.61 -12.48 4.63
N ILE A 129 13.25 -13.71 4.25
CA ILE A 129 11.88 -14.09 3.91
C ILE A 129 10.95 -13.91 5.12
N ALA A 130 11.39 -14.32 6.32
CA ALA A 130 10.60 -14.16 7.54
C ALA A 130 10.32 -12.69 7.87
N ARG A 131 11.24 -11.77 7.54
CA ARG A 131 11.05 -10.32 7.72
C ARG A 131 10.13 -9.69 6.68
N GLN A 132 10.23 -10.10 5.42
CA GLN A 132 9.38 -9.53 4.35
C GLN A 132 7.96 -10.08 4.36
N GLN A 133 7.74 -11.24 4.96
CA GLN A 133 6.41 -11.82 5.11
C GLN A 133 5.75 -11.27 6.38
N ALA A 134 5.32 -10.01 6.32
CA ALA A 134 4.40 -9.46 7.32
C ALA A 134 3.21 -10.44 7.47
N ALA A 135 2.88 -10.80 8.71
CA ALA A 135 1.70 -11.62 8.98
C ALA A 135 0.50 -10.97 8.28
N PRO A 136 -0.40 -11.74 7.64
CA PRO A 136 -1.59 -11.20 6.96
C PRO A 136 -2.62 -10.74 8.00
N LEU A 137 -2.20 -9.82 8.88
CA LEU A 137 -2.99 -9.27 9.97
C LEU A 137 -4.22 -8.57 9.40
N SER A 138 -4.07 -7.93 8.23
CA SER A 138 -5.17 -7.34 7.46
C SER A 138 -6.26 -8.35 7.14
N ASP A 139 -5.88 -9.55 6.66
CA ASP A 139 -6.84 -10.60 6.29
C ASP A 139 -7.55 -11.15 7.54
N ALA A 140 -6.84 -11.27 8.67
CA ALA A 140 -7.40 -11.72 9.93
C ALA A 140 -8.39 -10.69 10.54
N ILE A 141 -8.05 -9.39 10.49
CA ILE A 141 -8.91 -8.30 10.96
C ILE A 141 -10.19 -8.24 10.09
N MET A 142 -10.05 -8.28 8.77
CA MET A 142 -11.19 -8.31 7.84
C MET A 142 -12.12 -9.48 8.11
N LEU A 143 -11.57 -10.67 8.35
CA LEU A 143 -12.35 -11.86 8.67
C LEU A 143 -13.05 -11.74 10.03
N GLY A 144 -12.38 -11.18 11.04
CA GLY A 144 -12.99 -10.88 12.33
C GLY A 144 -14.16 -9.92 12.22
N ALA A 145 -13.99 -8.83 11.47
CA ALA A 145 -15.06 -7.86 11.21
C ALA A 145 -16.26 -8.50 10.49
N MET A 146 -16.00 -9.37 9.51
CA MET A 146 -17.06 -10.03 8.76
C MET A 146 -17.82 -11.07 9.59
N LEU A 147 -17.12 -11.83 10.44
CA LEU A 147 -17.78 -12.73 11.41
C LEU A 147 -18.63 -11.97 12.42
N LEU A 148 -18.16 -10.80 12.87
CA LEU A 148 -18.91 -9.94 13.77
C LEU A 148 -20.18 -9.40 13.09
N MET A 149 -20.08 -8.96 11.82
CA MET A 149 -21.23 -8.55 11.02
C MET A 149 -22.23 -9.70 10.82
N LEU A 150 -21.73 -10.90 10.48
CA LEU A 150 -22.57 -12.09 10.31
C LEU A 150 -23.27 -12.49 11.62
N GLY A 151 -22.55 -12.41 12.75
CA GLY A 151 -23.10 -12.63 14.09
C GLY A 151 -24.17 -11.61 14.47
N GLY A 152 -23.94 -10.32 14.18
CA GLY A 152 -24.93 -9.27 14.38
C GLY A 152 -26.20 -9.49 13.55
N MET A 153 -26.05 -9.91 12.30
CA MET A 153 -27.19 -10.21 11.42
C MET A 153 -27.96 -11.45 11.87
N GLY A 154 -27.26 -12.48 12.38
CA GLY A 154 -27.88 -13.66 12.98
C GLY A 154 -28.66 -13.35 14.26
N LEU A 155 -28.13 -12.46 15.12
CA LEU A 155 -28.83 -11.99 16.32
C LEU A 155 -30.10 -11.21 15.96
N LEU A 156 -30.04 -10.32 14.97
CA LEU A 156 -31.23 -9.61 14.48
C LEU A 156 -32.28 -10.58 13.94
N TRP A 157 -31.85 -11.66 13.29
CA TRP A 157 -32.74 -12.69 12.78
C TRP A 157 -33.42 -13.50 13.90
N SER A 158 -32.74 -13.77 15.01
CA SER A 158 -33.34 -14.49 16.14
C SER A 158 -34.35 -13.66 16.94
N ILE A 159 -34.22 -12.34 16.91
CA ILE A 159 -35.11 -11.42 17.63
C ILE A 159 -36.35 -11.11 16.82
N SER A 160 -36.35 -11.35 15.50
CA SER A 160 -37.58 -11.27 14.71
C SER A 160 -38.57 -12.26 15.27
N PRO A 161 -39.65 -11.80 15.96
CA PRO A 161 -40.69 -12.70 16.38
C PRO A 161 -41.21 -13.27 15.07
N HIS A 162 -40.98 -14.57 14.87
CA HIS A 162 -41.74 -15.28 13.87
C HIS A 162 -43.16 -15.05 14.35
N ALA A 163 -43.87 -14.15 13.68
CA ALA A 163 -45.30 -14.13 13.71
C ALA A 163 -45.66 -15.46 13.08
N ASP A 164 -45.58 -16.52 13.89
CA ASP A 164 -46.46 -17.66 13.76
C ASP A 164 -47.78 -16.98 13.51
N ALA A 165 -48.24 -17.10 12.26
CA ALA A 165 -49.56 -16.71 11.87
C ALA A 165 -50.45 -17.53 12.79
N ALA A 166 -50.71 -16.94 13.96
CA ALA A 166 -51.53 -17.51 15.01
C ALA A 166 -52.77 -17.90 14.25
N ALA A 167 -52.95 -19.22 14.19
CA ALA A 167 -53.99 -19.89 13.43
C ALA A 167 -55.20 -18.97 13.43
N LEU A 168 -55.55 -18.45 12.25
CA LEU A 168 -56.74 -17.62 12.05
C LEU A 168 -57.87 -18.35 12.75
N ALA A 169 -58.17 -17.93 13.98
CA ALA A 169 -59.36 -18.35 14.67
C ALA A 169 -60.47 -17.92 13.72
N PRO A 170 -61.30 -18.84 13.21
CA PRO A 170 -62.31 -18.49 12.22
C PRO A 170 -63.14 -17.35 12.82
N LEU A 171 -63.17 -16.22 12.13
CA LEU A 171 -63.89 -15.04 12.59
C LEU A 171 -65.30 -15.45 13.02
N PRO A 172 -65.80 -15.04 14.19
CA PRO A 172 -67.19 -15.29 14.57
C PRO A 172 -68.11 -14.66 13.54
N ASN A 173 -69.07 -15.44 13.03
CA ASN A 173 -70.03 -15.05 12.00
C ASN A 173 -70.59 -13.66 12.28
N LEU A 174 -70.30 -12.71 11.39
CA LEU A 174 -70.93 -11.40 11.39
C LEU A 174 -72.44 -11.58 11.25
N VAL A 175 -73.14 -10.92 12.16
CA VAL A 175 -74.59 -10.83 12.27
C VAL A 175 -75.20 -10.39 10.93
N THR A 176 -76.25 -11.11 10.50
CA THR A 176 -77.01 -10.87 9.27
C THR A 176 -77.70 -9.49 9.29
N PRO A 177 -77.90 -8.81 8.13
CA PRO A 177 -78.39 -7.42 8.05
C PRO A 177 -79.76 -7.12 8.66
N GLU A 178 -80.51 -8.11 9.15
CA GLU A 178 -81.81 -7.88 9.78
C GLU A 178 -81.72 -7.32 11.21
N GLN A 179 -80.58 -7.45 11.89
CA GLN A 179 -80.45 -6.99 13.28
C GLN A 179 -80.06 -5.50 13.41
N GLN A 180 -79.73 -4.83 12.31
CA GLN A 180 -79.26 -3.44 12.31
C GLN A 180 -80.41 -2.42 12.20
N GLN A 181 -81.62 -2.83 11.81
CA GLN A 181 -82.78 -1.94 11.68
C GLN A 181 -83.50 -1.63 13.00
N GLN A 182 -83.11 -2.26 14.12
CA GLN A 182 -83.79 -2.06 15.40
C GLN A 182 -83.07 -1.10 16.37
N ILE A 183 -81.87 -0.63 16.03
CA ILE A 183 -81.05 0.21 16.92
C ILE A 183 -81.09 1.71 16.53
N GLU A 184 -81.59 2.05 15.33
CA GLU A 184 -81.57 3.44 14.81
C GLU A 184 -82.77 4.31 15.24
N ALA A 185 -83.60 3.86 16.19
CA ALA A 185 -84.80 4.58 16.64
C ALA A 185 -84.62 5.43 17.91
N ALA A 186 -83.39 5.65 18.40
CA ALA A 186 -83.17 6.43 19.62
C ALA A 186 -81.98 7.39 19.51
N GLN A 187 -82.16 8.49 18.77
CA GLN A 187 -81.43 9.74 19.06
C GLN A 187 -82.18 10.51 20.18
N PRO A 188 -81.45 11.23 21.03
CA PRO A 188 -81.37 12.69 20.81
C PRO A 188 -79.98 13.30 21.10
N THR A 189 -79.58 14.25 20.24
CA THR A 189 -78.71 15.45 20.49
C THR A 189 -79.34 16.40 21.53
N PRO A 190 -78.69 17.44 22.13
CA PRO A 190 -77.52 18.27 21.71
C PRO A 190 -76.49 18.49 22.87
N ASP A 191 -75.39 19.26 22.85
CA ASP A 191 -75.15 20.69 22.58
C ASP A 191 -73.61 20.95 22.61
N ALA A 192 -73.04 21.69 21.65
CA ALA A 192 -72.50 23.06 21.76
C ALA A 192 -71.27 23.30 22.68
N GLY A 193 -70.18 23.86 22.11
CA GLY A 193 -69.16 24.55 22.93
C GLY A 193 -67.73 24.75 22.37
N GLY A 194 -67.55 25.56 21.32
CA GLY A 194 -66.54 26.64 21.27
C GLY A 194 -65.01 26.37 21.10
N PRO A 195 -64.22 27.42 20.81
CA PRO A 195 -63.06 27.40 19.88
C PRO A 195 -61.71 27.90 20.47
N GLN A 196 -60.58 27.69 19.77
CA GLN A 196 -59.34 28.54 19.73
C GLN A 196 -58.30 27.88 18.78
N ALA A 197 -57.87 28.46 17.66
CA ALA A 197 -57.11 29.69 17.40
C ALA A 197 -55.62 29.61 17.82
N GLY A 198 -54.73 29.64 16.82
CA GLY A 198 -53.28 29.64 16.95
C GLY A 198 -52.56 29.78 15.61
N GLU A 199 -52.82 30.87 14.88
CA GLU A 199 -51.97 31.39 13.80
C GLU A 199 -51.03 32.47 14.38
N GLN A 200 -49.72 32.37 14.08
CA GLN A 200 -48.71 33.44 13.95
C GLN A 200 -47.35 32.74 13.77
N GLY A 201 -46.46 33.03 12.82
CA GLY A 201 -46.32 34.20 11.94
C GLY A 201 -44.99 34.91 12.23
N GLY A 202 -43.97 34.65 11.42
CA GLY A 202 -42.98 35.64 10.93
C GLY A 202 -41.75 36.03 11.78
N ALA A 203 -40.56 35.84 11.19
CA ALA A 203 -39.43 36.81 11.07
C ALA A 203 -38.19 36.01 10.59
N ALA A 204 -37.73 36.02 9.34
CA ALA A 204 -37.25 37.16 8.54
C ALA A 204 -36.23 38.04 9.28
N GLY A 205 -35.13 37.42 9.70
CA GLY A 205 -33.87 38.09 10.01
C GLY A 205 -32.96 38.04 8.78
N SER A 206 -32.89 39.15 8.04
CA SER A 206 -31.86 39.39 7.05
C SER A 206 -30.54 39.67 7.78
N GLU A 207 -29.80 38.60 8.10
CA GLU A 207 -28.37 38.71 8.33
C GLU A 207 -27.68 38.42 7.00
N ALA A 208 -27.19 39.48 6.36
CA ALA A 208 -26.15 39.41 5.34
C ALA A 208 -24.84 38.96 6.03
N GLY A 209 -24.82 37.72 6.51
CA GLY A 209 -23.60 36.98 6.73
C GLY A 209 -23.24 36.35 5.40
N SER A 210 -22.06 36.66 4.88
CA SER A 210 -21.44 35.95 3.76
C SER A 210 -21.37 34.46 4.11
N GLN A 211 -22.42 33.71 3.81
CA GLN A 211 -22.38 32.26 3.92
C GLN A 211 -21.30 31.79 2.94
N PRO A 212 -20.28 31.06 3.41
CA PRO A 212 -19.26 30.53 2.53
C PRO A 212 -19.97 29.70 1.46
N SER A 213 -19.75 30.06 0.20
CA SER A 213 -20.25 29.31 -0.96
C SER A 213 -19.87 27.85 -0.77
N GLN A 214 -20.87 27.01 -0.44
CA GLN A 214 -20.64 25.58 -0.23
C GLN A 214 -20.34 24.97 -1.59
N ALA A 215 -19.09 24.54 -1.78
CA ALA A 215 -18.69 23.75 -2.93
C ALA A 215 -19.58 22.48 -3.01
N ASP A 216 -19.91 22.06 -4.22
CA ASP A 216 -20.78 20.91 -4.43
C ASP A 216 -20.13 19.64 -3.85
N PRO A 217 -20.68 19.07 -2.74
CA PRO A 217 -20.07 17.91 -2.08
C PRO A 217 -20.01 16.70 -3.01
N ALA A 218 -20.84 16.67 -4.06
CA ALA A 218 -20.88 15.59 -5.02
C ALA A 218 -19.70 15.60 -6.00
N LEU A 219 -18.99 16.74 -6.15
CA LEU A 219 -17.76 16.85 -6.93
C LEU A 219 -16.50 16.58 -6.09
N LEU A 220 -16.54 16.94 -4.79
CA LEU A 220 -15.40 16.78 -3.89
C LEU A 220 -15.20 15.35 -3.40
N GLY A 221 -16.27 14.56 -3.26
CA GLY A 221 -16.21 13.19 -2.75
C GLY A 221 -15.22 12.27 -3.48
N PRO A 222 -15.26 12.16 -4.83
CA PRO A 222 -14.30 11.33 -5.57
C PRO A 222 -12.84 11.77 -5.41
N ILE A 223 -12.58 13.07 -5.30
CA ILE A 223 -11.23 13.62 -5.07
C ILE A 223 -10.77 13.28 -3.66
N ALA A 224 -11.63 13.47 -2.65
CA ALA A 224 -11.33 13.12 -1.26
C ALA A 224 -11.01 11.63 -1.11
N ASP A 225 -11.77 10.74 -1.75
CA ASP A 225 -11.49 9.29 -1.72
C ASP A 225 -10.16 8.92 -2.40
N ALA A 226 -9.83 9.56 -3.52
CA ALA A 226 -8.53 9.38 -4.18
C ALA A 226 -7.35 9.80 -3.27
N LEU A 227 -7.48 10.94 -2.58
CA LEU A 227 -6.50 11.45 -1.62
C LEU A 227 -6.44 10.59 -0.35
N ARG A 228 -7.57 10.06 0.13
CA ARG A 228 -7.62 9.20 1.33
C ARG A 228 -6.85 7.90 1.15
N GLY A 229 -6.74 7.41 -0.08
CA GLY A 229 -6.03 6.19 -0.42
C GLY A 229 -4.51 6.23 -0.15
N GLN A 230 -3.91 7.42 -0.02
CA GLN A 230 -2.49 7.55 0.36
C GLN A 230 -2.36 8.19 1.74
N GLY A 231 -1.57 7.56 2.62
CA GLY A 231 -1.41 8.04 4.00
C GLY A 231 -0.89 9.48 4.10
N VAL A 232 -0.10 9.94 3.13
CA VAL A 232 0.48 11.30 3.10
C VAL A 232 -0.53 12.39 2.71
N THR A 233 -1.56 12.06 1.93
CA THR A 233 -2.61 12.99 1.47
C THR A 233 -3.87 12.93 2.33
N ARG A 234 -3.86 12.14 3.41
CA ARG A 234 -5.01 11.96 4.30
C ARG A 234 -5.50 13.27 4.94
N PRO A 235 -4.65 14.19 5.42
CA PRO A 235 -5.13 15.46 5.98
C PRO A 235 -5.86 16.31 4.94
N ALA A 236 -5.39 16.31 3.68
CA ALA A 236 -6.07 17.01 2.59
C ALA A 236 -7.44 16.39 2.28
N ALA A 237 -7.55 15.06 2.31
CA ALA A 237 -8.83 14.36 2.14
C ALA A 237 -9.83 14.72 3.26
N GLU A 238 -9.37 14.73 4.52
CA GLU A 238 -10.20 15.07 5.69
C GLU A 238 -10.65 16.54 5.66
N ALA A 239 -9.86 17.46 5.10
CA ALA A 239 -10.26 18.84 4.87
C ALA A 239 -11.34 18.95 3.78
N LEU A 240 -11.19 18.21 2.67
CA LEU A 240 -12.24 18.14 1.62
C LEU A 240 -13.55 17.55 2.14
N ASP A 241 -13.50 16.52 2.98
CA ASP A 241 -14.70 15.92 3.61
C ASP A 241 -15.46 16.93 4.50
N GLN A 242 -14.73 17.87 5.12
CA GLN A 242 -15.30 18.94 5.94
C GLN A 242 -15.81 20.12 5.09
N GLY A 243 -15.62 20.08 3.76
CA GLY A 243 -15.89 21.20 2.86
C GLY A 243 -14.86 22.32 2.92
N ASP A 244 -13.72 22.12 3.60
CA ASP A 244 -12.61 23.08 3.68
C ASP A 244 -11.66 22.91 2.49
N VAL A 245 -12.09 23.42 1.34
CA VAL A 245 -11.31 23.39 0.09
C VAL A 245 -10.00 24.18 0.24
N GLY A 246 -10.00 25.27 1.02
CA GLY A 246 -8.80 26.07 1.28
C GLY A 246 -7.75 25.32 2.10
N GLY A 247 -8.17 24.64 3.17
CA GLY A 247 -7.28 23.79 3.97
C GLY A 247 -6.72 22.61 3.18
N ALA A 248 -7.53 22.01 2.30
CA ALA A 248 -7.08 20.96 1.39
C ALA A 248 -6.02 21.47 0.40
N ALA A 249 -6.27 22.61 -0.25
CA ALA A 249 -5.32 23.24 -1.18
C ALA A 249 -3.99 23.58 -0.49
N GLN A 250 -4.02 24.15 0.72
CA GLN A 250 -2.82 24.45 1.48
C GLN A 250 -2.00 23.20 1.81
N THR A 251 -2.67 22.10 2.20
CA THR A 251 -2.00 20.81 2.45
C THR A 251 -1.36 20.24 1.19
N LEU A 252 -2.01 20.40 0.03
CA LEU A 252 -1.47 19.96 -1.27
C LEU A 252 -0.23 20.77 -1.68
N ARG A 253 -0.19 22.08 -1.40
CA ARG A 253 1.00 22.92 -1.61
C ARG A 253 2.17 22.48 -0.73
N GLU A 254 1.93 22.21 0.54
CA GLU A 254 2.98 21.70 1.45
C GLU A 254 3.50 20.32 1.01
N LEU A 255 2.63 19.47 0.44
CA LEU A 255 3.04 18.22 -0.20
C LEU A 255 3.82 18.44 -1.49
N ALA A 256 3.51 19.49 -2.26
CA ALA A 256 4.25 19.87 -3.46
C ALA A 256 5.69 20.25 -3.13
N ASP A 257 5.91 21.00 -2.05
CA ASP A 257 7.25 21.33 -1.53
C ASP A 257 8.04 20.06 -1.13
N GLN A 258 7.34 19.01 -0.71
CA GLN A 258 7.91 17.72 -0.33
C GLN A 258 7.89 16.67 -1.45
N ALA A 259 7.49 17.03 -2.67
CA ALA A 259 7.21 16.05 -3.74
C ALA A 259 8.42 15.18 -4.11
N GLY A 260 9.64 15.70 -3.97
CA GLY A 260 10.88 14.95 -4.18
C GLY A 260 11.13 13.84 -3.15
N GLN A 261 10.46 13.90 -1.99
CA GLN A 261 10.54 12.87 -0.94
C GLN A 261 9.45 11.80 -1.10
N ILE A 262 8.46 12.03 -1.97
CA ILE A 262 7.35 11.09 -2.21
C ILE A 262 7.86 9.93 -3.07
N SER A 263 7.70 8.70 -2.57
CA SER A 263 8.14 7.51 -3.30
C SER A 263 7.42 7.36 -4.66
N MET A 264 8.13 6.80 -5.66
CA MET A 264 7.56 6.51 -6.99
C MET A 264 6.33 5.60 -6.93
N GLN A 265 6.23 4.74 -5.90
CA GLN A 265 5.06 3.88 -5.70
C GLN A 265 3.86 4.70 -5.23
N THR A 266 4.07 5.64 -4.29
CA THR A 266 3.02 6.57 -3.82
C THR A 266 2.50 7.44 -4.96
N ARG A 267 3.40 8.00 -5.78
CA ARG A 267 3.02 8.80 -6.97
C ARG A 267 2.16 8.01 -7.96
N ARG A 268 2.52 6.75 -8.24
CA ARG A 268 1.73 5.85 -9.09
C ARG A 268 0.36 5.50 -8.53
N ASN A 269 0.23 5.42 -7.21
CA ASN A 269 -1.07 5.17 -6.59
C ASN A 269 -1.94 6.43 -6.61
N LEU A 270 -1.36 7.59 -6.32
CA LEU A 270 -2.05 8.88 -6.36
C LEU A 270 -2.55 9.19 -7.78
N SER A 271 -1.68 9.05 -8.78
CA SER A 271 -2.02 9.20 -10.21
C SER A 271 -3.24 8.35 -10.61
N ARG A 272 -3.23 7.04 -10.28
CA ARG A 272 -4.38 6.15 -10.54
C ARG A 272 -5.65 6.56 -9.80
N GLY A 273 -5.53 7.05 -8.56
CA GLY A 273 -6.68 7.55 -7.81
C GLY A 273 -7.29 8.80 -8.46
N LEU A 274 -6.45 9.73 -8.93
CA LEU A 274 -6.89 10.94 -9.63
C LEU A 274 -7.52 10.63 -10.99
N GLU A 275 -6.99 9.66 -11.75
CA GLU A 275 -7.63 9.16 -12.98
C GLU A 275 -9.03 8.60 -12.70
N GLN A 276 -9.18 7.79 -11.64
CA GLN A 276 -10.48 7.25 -11.24
C GLN A 276 -11.46 8.33 -10.77
N ALA A 277 -10.97 9.37 -10.08
CA ALA A 277 -11.78 10.52 -9.69
C ALA A 277 -12.22 11.33 -10.93
N ALA A 278 -11.31 11.54 -11.89
CA ALA A 278 -11.62 12.23 -13.14
C ALA A 278 -12.69 11.51 -13.95
N ASP A 279 -12.67 10.18 -14.01
CA ASP A 279 -13.69 9.40 -14.72
C ASP A 279 -15.08 9.53 -14.07
N GLN A 280 -15.15 9.63 -12.74
CA GLN A 280 -16.41 9.84 -12.02
C GLN A 280 -16.95 11.27 -12.16
N ILE A 281 -16.05 12.26 -12.20
CA ILE A 281 -16.40 13.68 -12.30
C ILE A 281 -16.72 14.08 -13.74
N GLY A 282 -16.13 13.41 -14.73
CA GLY A 282 -16.21 13.79 -16.15
C GLY A 282 -17.62 13.86 -16.72
N GLU A 283 -18.59 13.13 -16.14
CA GLU A 283 -20.00 13.24 -16.54
C GLU A 283 -20.64 14.58 -16.16
N ARG A 284 -20.14 15.24 -15.10
CA ARG A 284 -20.71 16.49 -14.56
C ARG A 284 -19.86 17.72 -14.87
N SER A 285 -18.53 17.57 -14.78
CA SER A 285 -17.57 18.65 -15.03
C SER A 285 -16.43 18.13 -15.91
N PRO A 286 -16.56 18.21 -17.25
CA PRO A 286 -15.55 17.70 -18.18
C PRO A 286 -14.23 18.48 -18.08
N GLU A 287 -14.29 19.77 -17.73
CA GLU A 287 -13.11 20.62 -17.57
C GLU A 287 -12.26 20.18 -16.36
N LEU A 288 -12.87 20.04 -15.18
CA LEU A 288 -12.18 19.56 -13.98
C LEU A 288 -11.60 18.15 -14.17
N ALA A 289 -12.35 17.27 -14.84
CA ALA A 289 -11.87 15.93 -15.17
C ALA A 289 -10.63 15.95 -16.09
N SER A 290 -10.56 16.88 -17.05
CA SER A 290 -9.38 17.02 -17.91
C SER A 290 -8.14 17.48 -17.12
N GLN A 291 -8.30 18.44 -16.21
CA GLN A 291 -7.23 18.94 -15.33
C GLN A 291 -6.74 17.84 -14.35
N LEU A 292 -7.66 17.02 -13.82
CA LEU A 292 -7.31 15.87 -12.97
C LEU A 292 -6.50 14.81 -13.74
N ARG A 293 -6.85 14.50 -14.99
CA ARG A 293 -6.07 13.56 -15.82
C ARG A 293 -4.70 14.11 -16.17
N GLU A 294 -4.60 15.41 -16.44
CA GLU A 294 -3.32 16.07 -16.73
C GLU A 294 -2.39 16.06 -15.51
N SER A 295 -2.88 16.45 -14.34
CA SER A 295 -2.12 16.39 -13.08
C SER A 295 -1.70 14.95 -12.74
N ALA A 296 -2.59 13.97 -12.91
CA ALA A 296 -2.28 12.55 -12.75
C ALA A 296 -1.13 12.07 -13.66
N GLY A 297 -1.09 12.55 -14.91
CA GLY A 297 -0.01 12.25 -15.84
C GLY A 297 1.31 12.93 -15.47
N ASN A 298 1.27 14.18 -15.01
CA ASN A 298 2.44 14.95 -14.60
C ASN A 298 3.11 14.41 -13.33
N LEU A 299 2.33 13.85 -12.40
CA LEU A 299 2.81 13.12 -11.21
C LEU A 299 3.79 11.99 -11.54
N LEU A 300 3.76 11.42 -12.75
CA LEU A 300 4.61 10.30 -13.16
C LEU A 300 5.89 10.72 -13.88
N ARG A 301 6.00 11.97 -14.35
CA ARG A 301 7.11 12.42 -15.23
C ARG A 301 8.41 12.77 -14.50
N GLY A 302 8.36 12.95 -13.18
CA GLY A 302 9.53 13.27 -12.36
C GLY A 302 9.18 14.11 -11.14
N ASP A 303 10.18 14.46 -10.33
CA ASP A 303 9.96 15.15 -9.05
C ASP A 303 9.43 16.59 -9.26
N THR A 304 10.04 17.35 -10.18
CA THR A 304 9.60 18.72 -10.52
C THR A 304 8.19 18.75 -11.13
N ALA A 305 7.91 17.82 -12.05
CA ALA A 305 6.58 17.68 -12.64
C ALA A 305 5.52 17.25 -11.62
N SER A 306 5.92 16.47 -10.59
CA SER A 306 5.01 16.08 -9.52
C SER A 306 4.68 17.22 -8.56
N ALA A 307 5.64 18.12 -8.27
CA ALA A 307 5.39 19.33 -7.50
C ALA A 307 4.41 20.25 -8.25
N GLN A 308 4.66 20.50 -9.53
CA GLN A 308 3.78 21.29 -10.40
C GLN A 308 2.36 20.71 -10.44
N ALA A 309 2.23 19.39 -10.61
CA ALA A 309 0.93 18.72 -10.64
C ALA A 309 0.12 18.86 -9.35
N LEU A 310 0.78 18.88 -8.18
CA LEU A 310 0.12 19.09 -6.89
C LEU A 310 -0.31 20.55 -6.69
N GLU A 311 0.49 21.51 -7.17
CA GLU A 311 0.14 22.93 -7.18
C GLU A 311 -1.04 23.23 -8.12
N ASP A 312 -1.01 22.65 -9.33
CA ASP A 312 -2.09 22.77 -10.32
C ASP A 312 -3.39 22.20 -9.74
N LEU A 313 -3.32 21.06 -9.03
CA LEU A 313 -4.47 20.47 -8.34
C LEU A 313 -5.00 21.37 -7.21
N ALA A 314 -4.12 22.00 -6.42
CA ALA A 314 -4.51 22.94 -5.38
C ALA A 314 -5.23 24.16 -5.96
N SER A 315 -4.73 24.68 -7.07
CA SER A 315 -5.32 25.82 -7.78
C SER A 315 -6.66 25.45 -8.43
N ALA A 316 -6.78 24.26 -9.03
CA ALA A 316 -8.04 23.77 -9.59
C ALA A 316 -9.13 23.62 -8.51
N LEU A 317 -8.75 23.15 -7.31
CA LEU A 317 -9.65 23.06 -6.17
C LEU A 317 -10.14 24.45 -5.72
N GLU A 318 -9.24 25.42 -5.56
CA GLU A 318 -9.62 26.80 -5.21
C GLU A 318 -10.52 27.44 -6.27
N GLN A 319 -10.21 27.23 -7.56
CA GLN A 319 -11.01 27.73 -8.67
C GLN A 319 -12.42 27.12 -8.70
N SER A 320 -12.57 25.86 -8.29
CA SER A 320 -13.88 25.20 -8.18
C SER A 320 -14.78 25.79 -7.10
N GLN A 321 -14.20 26.48 -6.10
CA GLN A 321 -14.93 27.16 -5.05
C GLN A 321 -15.42 28.55 -5.49
N GLN A 322 -14.77 29.17 -6.47
CA GLN A 322 -15.21 30.45 -6.99
C GLN A 322 -16.55 30.25 -7.71
N PRO A 323 -17.66 30.83 -7.20
CA PRO A 323 -18.92 30.76 -7.91
C PRO A 323 -18.67 31.38 -9.27
N GLN A 324 -18.90 30.61 -10.34
CA GLN A 324 -19.01 31.15 -11.69
C GLN A 324 -20.10 32.23 -11.61
N GLN A 325 -19.69 33.47 -11.37
CA GLN A 325 -20.57 34.60 -11.54
C GLN A 325 -21.10 34.43 -12.95
N PRO A 326 -22.41 34.27 -13.16
CA PRO A 326 -22.95 34.13 -14.49
C PRO A 326 -22.41 35.34 -15.25
N GLN A 327 -21.52 35.06 -16.20
CA GLN A 327 -21.03 36.06 -17.13
C GLN A 327 -22.29 36.55 -17.81
N GLN A 328 -22.83 37.67 -17.31
CA GLN A 328 -23.86 38.42 -17.98
C GLN A 328 -23.20 38.80 -19.28
N GLN A 329 -23.53 38.02 -20.30
CA GLN A 329 -23.27 38.25 -21.69
C GLN A 329 -23.97 39.57 -22.01
N ALA A 330 -23.28 40.66 -21.68
CA ALA A 330 -23.62 41.99 -22.11
C ALA A 330 -23.46 41.94 -23.61
N SER A 331 -24.61 41.80 -24.27
CA SER A 331 -24.83 41.92 -25.69
C SER A 331 -23.91 42.97 -26.31
N GLN A 332 -22.78 42.52 -26.87
CA GLN A 332 -21.97 43.32 -27.77
C GLN A 332 -22.66 43.23 -29.13
N GLY A 333 -23.63 44.12 -29.31
CA GLY A 333 -24.20 44.38 -30.62
C GLY A 333 -23.16 45.07 -31.50
N ASP A 334 -23.04 44.53 -32.71
CA ASP A 334 -22.97 45.28 -33.96
C ASP A 334 -21.79 46.23 -34.20
N GLN A 335 -20.79 45.72 -34.94
CA GLN A 335 -19.99 46.36 -36.01
C GLN A 335 -18.80 45.42 -36.24
N GLY A 336 -18.55 44.83 -37.40
CA GLY A 336 -18.86 45.18 -38.77
C GLY A 336 -17.66 44.69 -39.59
N ASP A 337 -17.93 44.14 -40.76
CA ASP A 337 -17.01 43.50 -41.71
C ASP A 337 -15.56 44.00 -41.76
N GLN A 338 -14.61 43.06 -41.68
CA GLN A 338 -13.44 43.08 -42.56
C GLN A 338 -12.86 41.68 -42.75
N GLN A 339 -13.41 41.02 -43.77
CA GLN A 339 -12.84 39.90 -44.47
C GLN A 339 -11.61 40.40 -45.26
N GLY A 340 -10.44 39.86 -44.98
CA GLY A 340 -9.20 40.19 -45.67
C GLY A 340 -8.22 39.03 -45.57
N ASP A 341 -8.05 38.35 -46.71
CA ASP A 341 -7.07 37.32 -46.99
C ASP A 341 -5.66 37.64 -46.45
N GLN A 342 -5.01 36.65 -45.82
CA GLN A 342 -3.61 36.36 -46.17
C GLN A 342 -3.17 34.96 -45.76
N GLN A 343 -2.79 34.24 -46.81
CA GLN A 343 -2.14 32.95 -46.88
C GLN A 343 -0.62 33.19 -47.03
N GLY A 344 0.19 32.36 -46.36
CA GLY A 344 1.67 32.38 -46.41
C GLY A 344 2.29 32.99 -45.14
N ASP A 345 3.47 32.61 -44.66
CA ASP A 345 4.52 31.72 -45.14
C ASP A 345 5.47 31.45 -43.93
N GLN A 346 6.35 30.46 -44.07
CA GLN A 346 7.40 30.09 -43.12
C GLN A 346 8.35 31.24 -42.78
N GLY A 347 8.96 31.21 -41.58
CA GLY A 347 10.17 31.99 -41.31
C GLY A 347 10.62 32.05 -39.85
N ASP A 348 11.72 31.35 -39.54
CA ASP A 348 12.61 31.61 -38.40
C ASP A 348 13.03 33.08 -38.29
N GLN A 349 13.01 33.66 -37.08
CA GLN A 349 14.14 34.42 -36.48
C GLN A 349 13.78 35.08 -35.13
N GLN A 350 14.49 34.62 -34.10
CA GLN A 350 15.34 35.43 -33.20
C GLN A 350 15.08 36.95 -33.08
N GLY A 351 14.84 37.40 -31.83
CA GLY A 351 15.45 38.62 -31.30
C GLY A 351 14.51 39.77 -30.92
N GLY A 352 14.36 39.99 -29.61
CA GLY A 352 14.70 41.29 -29.01
C GLY A 352 13.60 42.32 -28.73
N ALA A 353 13.39 42.51 -27.42
CA ALA A 353 13.14 43.77 -26.70
C ALA A 353 11.69 44.14 -26.29
N PRO A 354 11.53 44.77 -25.11
CA PRO A 354 10.35 44.62 -24.26
C PRO A 354 9.41 45.82 -24.32
N SER A 355 8.12 45.59 -24.04
CA SER A 355 7.17 46.65 -23.70
C SER A 355 6.81 46.65 -22.21
N PRO A 356 6.65 47.84 -21.61
CA PRO A 356 6.56 48.04 -20.16
C PRO A 356 5.12 48.01 -19.66
N GLY A 357 4.96 47.70 -18.37
CA GLY A 357 3.82 48.18 -17.58
C GLY A 357 2.84 47.11 -17.11
N SER A 358 3.14 46.49 -15.97
CA SER A 358 2.11 46.15 -14.99
C SER A 358 2.71 46.22 -13.59
N THR A 359 2.19 47.16 -12.82
CA THR A 359 2.58 47.50 -11.44
C THR A 359 1.48 46.99 -10.52
N GLY A 360 1.80 46.22 -9.47
CA GLY A 360 0.83 46.00 -8.39
C GLY A 360 1.08 44.84 -7.42
N ASN A 361 1.92 45.11 -6.41
CA ASN A 361 1.88 44.58 -5.02
C ASN A 361 2.07 43.08 -4.71
N ALA A 362 3.28 42.74 -4.28
CA ALA A 362 3.51 41.81 -3.15
C ALA A 362 4.60 42.40 -2.22
N PRO A 363 4.41 42.37 -0.88
CA PRO A 363 5.36 42.93 0.07
C PRO A 363 6.58 42.03 0.26
N ALA A 364 7.72 42.71 0.42
CA ALA A 364 9.04 42.16 0.66
C ALA A 364 9.15 41.47 2.04
N GLY A 365 9.76 40.29 2.04
CA GLY A 365 10.23 39.57 3.22
C GLY A 365 11.59 38.92 2.91
N GLU A 366 12.62 39.59 3.40
CA GLU A 366 14.04 39.25 3.54
C GLU A 366 14.49 37.81 3.21
N GLN A 367 15.27 37.68 2.13
CA GLN A 367 16.15 36.53 1.90
C GLN A 367 17.32 36.57 2.90
N ARG A 368 17.38 35.56 3.77
CA ARG A 368 18.55 35.25 4.58
C ARG A 368 19.36 34.18 3.83
N GLU A 369 20.44 34.60 3.17
CA GLU A 369 21.50 33.68 2.70
C GLU A 369 22.00 32.90 3.91
N THR A 370 21.62 31.62 3.98
CA THR A 370 22.24 30.65 4.88
C THR A 370 23.05 29.72 3.99
N ASP A 371 24.31 30.09 3.82
CA ASP A 371 25.36 29.28 3.25
C ASP A 371 25.50 28.01 4.12
N MET A 372 25.04 26.87 3.61
CA MET A 372 25.30 25.56 4.22
C MET A 372 26.09 24.69 3.23
N PRO A 373 27.14 23.99 3.72
CA PRO A 373 28.08 23.28 2.87
C PRO A 373 27.42 22.06 2.23
N ASN A 374 27.42 22.05 0.90
CA ASN A 374 27.10 20.89 0.09
C ASN A 374 28.05 19.72 0.44
N LEU A 375 27.52 18.69 1.09
CA LEU A 375 28.11 17.35 1.14
C LEU A 375 27.90 16.68 -0.23
N SER A 376 28.62 17.20 -1.24
CA SER A 376 28.84 16.48 -2.50
C SER A 376 29.90 15.42 -2.24
N SER A 377 29.47 14.20 -1.90
CA SER A 377 30.32 13.01 -1.96
C SER A 377 30.56 12.63 -3.43
N ASN A 378 31.38 13.42 -4.11
CA ASN A 378 32.07 13.00 -5.32
C ASN A 378 33.16 12.02 -4.89
N GLY A 379 33.00 10.75 -5.28
CA GLY A 379 34.05 9.75 -5.16
C GLY A 379 35.22 10.13 -6.09
N SER A 380 36.22 10.80 -5.53
CA SER A 380 37.55 10.83 -6.12
C SER A 380 38.13 9.41 -6.10
N PRO A 381 38.63 8.87 -7.23
CA PRO A 381 39.39 7.64 -7.21
C PRO A 381 40.64 7.88 -6.36
N LEU A 382 40.80 7.07 -5.33
CA LEU A 382 42.00 7.01 -4.52
C LEU A 382 43.13 6.42 -5.40
N GLU A 383 44.00 7.27 -5.94
CA GLU A 383 45.27 6.83 -6.50
C GLU A 383 46.12 6.29 -5.34
N LEU A 384 46.38 4.99 -5.36
CA LEU A 384 47.35 4.35 -4.47
C LEU A 384 48.75 4.71 -4.97
N ASP A 385 49.44 5.59 -4.25
CA ASP A 385 50.88 5.79 -4.38
C ASP A 385 51.59 4.45 -4.14
N ALA A 386 52.01 3.80 -5.23
CA ALA A 386 52.95 2.70 -5.21
C ALA A 386 54.38 3.24 -5.01
N GLN A 387 54.65 3.83 -3.84
CA GLN A 387 56.01 4.16 -3.41
C GLN A 387 56.59 2.97 -2.65
N GLY A 388 56.91 1.91 -3.39
CA GLY A 388 57.65 0.75 -2.93
C GLY A 388 58.93 0.62 -3.74
N GLU A 389 59.93 1.40 -3.36
CA GLU A 389 61.28 1.39 -3.93
C GLU A 389 61.99 0.07 -3.53
N ASN A 390 61.81 -0.98 -4.32
CA ASN A 390 62.67 -2.16 -4.27
C ASN A 390 63.89 -1.91 -5.15
N ALA A 391 64.96 -1.42 -4.52
CA ALA A 391 66.31 -1.51 -5.06
C ALA A 391 66.82 -2.94 -4.83
N GLU A 392 66.88 -3.71 -5.92
CA GLU A 392 67.64 -4.95 -5.98
C GLU A 392 69.13 -4.64 -5.83
N GLY A 393 69.78 -5.28 -4.84
CA GLY A 393 71.21 -5.19 -4.60
C GLY A 393 71.71 -6.44 -3.90
N ALA A 394 72.24 -7.36 -4.71
CA ALA A 394 72.86 -8.60 -4.29
C ALA A 394 74.02 -8.39 -3.30
N GLY A 395 74.11 -9.27 -2.30
CA GLY A 395 75.25 -9.30 -1.39
C GLY A 395 75.18 -10.49 -0.43
N SER A 396 75.86 -11.58 -0.79
CA SER A 396 76.18 -12.72 0.06
C SER A 396 76.95 -12.28 1.32
N SER A 397 76.67 -12.89 2.47
CA SER A 397 77.69 -13.26 3.48
C SER A 397 77.08 -14.11 4.60
N ASP A 398 77.70 -15.27 4.80
CA ASP A 398 77.67 -16.09 6.02
C ASP A 398 77.84 -15.26 7.31
N GLN A 399 77.06 -15.55 8.36
CA GLN A 399 77.62 -15.78 9.71
C GLN A 399 76.61 -16.36 10.71
N GLN A 400 77.19 -17.21 11.55
CA GLN A 400 76.66 -18.09 12.58
C GLN A 400 76.07 -17.36 13.82
N PRO A 401 75.50 -18.11 14.80
CA PRO A 401 74.54 -17.61 15.77
C PRO A 401 75.21 -17.00 17.00
N THR A 402 74.49 -16.10 17.68
CA THR A 402 74.78 -15.74 19.06
C THR A 402 73.54 -15.75 19.92
N THR A 403 73.76 -16.37 21.07
CA THR A 403 72.96 -16.56 22.27
C THR A 403 72.42 -15.28 22.92
N ALA A 404 71.23 -15.47 23.53
CA ALA A 404 70.77 -14.95 24.82
C ALA A 404 70.87 -13.44 25.10
N GLU A 405 69.69 -12.82 25.27
CA GLU A 405 69.53 -11.80 26.30
C GLU A 405 68.20 -11.97 27.04
N VAL A 406 68.36 -12.18 28.34
CA VAL A 406 67.33 -12.25 29.38
C VAL A 406 67.28 -10.87 30.02
N VAL A 407 66.12 -10.21 30.04
CA VAL A 407 65.79 -9.22 31.08
C VAL A 407 64.32 -9.38 31.51
N PRO A 408 64.04 -9.52 32.82
CA PRO A 408 62.71 -9.74 33.39
C PRO A 408 62.06 -8.42 33.83
N SER A 409 60.73 -8.40 34.02
CA SER A 409 60.09 -7.72 35.17
C SER A 409 58.56 -7.87 35.23
N GLN A 410 58.12 -8.21 36.44
CA GLN A 410 56.89 -7.82 37.14
C GLN A 410 55.54 -8.48 36.83
N SER A 411 55.31 -9.58 37.55
CA SER A 411 54.25 -9.76 38.55
C SER A 411 53.12 -8.72 38.58
N GLY A 412 51.92 -9.18 38.20
CA GLY A 412 50.63 -8.54 38.50
C GLY A 412 49.53 -9.61 38.58
N GLN A 413 49.30 -10.11 39.78
CA GLN A 413 48.35 -11.14 40.16
C GLN A 413 46.92 -10.57 40.21
N GLY A 414 45.95 -11.26 39.61
CA GLY A 414 44.53 -10.94 39.79
C GLY A 414 43.65 -11.52 38.71
N GLY A 415 43.02 -12.67 38.99
CA GLY A 415 42.21 -13.40 38.02
C GLY A 415 40.84 -12.78 37.75
N GLN A 416 40.25 -13.17 36.62
CA GLN A 416 38.88 -13.67 36.56
C GLN A 416 38.60 -14.24 35.18
N SER A 417 38.08 -15.46 35.19
CA SER A 417 37.50 -16.20 34.07
C SER A 417 36.35 -15.44 33.44
N GLY A 418 36.49 -15.07 32.16
CA GLY A 418 35.41 -14.59 31.31
C GLY A 418 35.80 -14.84 29.86
N GLN A 419 35.25 -15.91 29.28
CA GLN A 419 35.41 -16.25 27.87
C GLN A 419 34.83 -15.13 27.00
N GLN A 420 35.70 -14.22 26.54
CA GLN A 420 35.44 -13.36 25.39
C GLN A 420 36.15 -13.99 24.20
N GLN A 421 35.35 -14.53 23.28
CA GLN A 421 35.79 -14.87 21.93
C GLN A 421 36.28 -13.58 21.26
N GLN A 422 37.60 -13.42 21.24
CA GLN A 422 38.28 -12.50 20.35
C GLN A 422 37.86 -12.82 18.92
N ALA A 423 37.19 -11.86 18.28
CA ALA A 423 37.07 -11.81 16.84
C ALA A 423 38.49 -11.75 16.27
N ALA A 424 38.90 -12.84 15.63
CA ALA A 424 40.15 -12.92 14.90
C ALA A 424 40.13 -11.86 13.79
N ILE A 425 40.99 -10.86 13.95
CA ILE A 425 41.32 -9.85 12.96
C ILE A 425 41.85 -10.56 11.72
N GLY A 426 41.38 -10.09 10.56
CA GLY A 426 41.39 -10.77 9.27
C GLY A 426 42.70 -11.44 8.87
N ALA A 427 42.59 -12.73 8.56
CA ALA A 427 43.51 -13.39 7.65
C ALA A 427 43.39 -12.73 6.27
N ASP A 428 44.52 -12.25 5.79
CA ASP A 428 44.73 -11.75 4.43
C ASP A 428 44.10 -12.69 3.38
N PRO A 429 43.13 -12.24 2.55
CA PRO A 429 42.46 -13.07 1.55
C PRO A 429 43.38 -13.54 0.41
N LEU A 430 44.65 -13.13 0.38
CA LEU A 430 45.65 -13.59 -0.57
C LEU A 430 46.53 -14.74 -0.07
N ARG A 431 46.38 -15.15 1.20
CA ARG A 431 47.18 -16.25 1.77
C ARG A 431 46.49 -17.59 1.53
N VAL A 432 46.68 -18.13 0.32
CA VAL A 432 46.33 -19.52 0.01
C VAL A 432 47.11 -20.44 0.96
N PRO A 433 46.43 -21.29 1.77
CA PRO A 433 47.11 -22.21 2.68
C PRO A 433 48.02 -23.14 1.88
N ALA A 434 49.23 -23.42 2.40
CA ALA A 434 50.26 -24.20 1.70
C ALA A 434 49.75 -25.57 1.21
N GLU A 435 48.74 -26.10 1.89
CA GLU A 435 48.07 -27.37 1.62
C GLU A 435 47.27 -27.36 0.31
N GLU A 436 46.82 -26.19 -0.17
CA GLU A 436 46.12 -26.04 -1.46
C GLU A 436 47.10 -25.79 -2.63
N ARG A 437 48.37 -25.46 -2.38
CA ARG A 437 49.40 -25.33 -3.44
C ARG A 437 49.85 -26.67 -4.00
N ASP A 438 49.90 -27.71 -3.16
CA ASP A 438 50.41 -29.03 -3.59
C ASP A 438 49.42 -29.79 -4.49
N VAL A 439 48.11 -29.55 -4.35
CA VAL A 439 47.08 -30.25 -5.15
C VAL A 439 47.06 -29.82 -6.62
N VAL A 440 47.56 -28.61 -6.93
CA VAL A 440 47.64 -28.12 -8.31
C VAL A 440 48.88 -28.68 -9.05
N GLN A 441 49.95 -29.04 -8.33
CA GLN A 441 51.13 -29.64 -8.97
C GLN A 441 50.92 -31.09 -9.41
N ASP A 442 50.16 -31.88 -8.65
CA ASP A 442 49.84 -33.27 -9.04
C ASP A 442 48.91 -33.36 -10.26
N TYR A 443 48.19 -32.29 -10.59
CA TYR A 443 47.25 -32.30 -11.74
C TYR A 443 47.91 -31.93 -13.08
N PHE A 444 49.12 -31.36 -13.07
CA PHE A 444 49.81 -30.88 -14.28
C PHE A 444 51.16 -31.56 -14.55
N THR A 445 51.49 -32.65 -13.86
CA THR A 445 52.70 -33.43 -14.15
C THR A 445 52.33 -34.63 -15.05
N PRO A 446 52.74 -34.65 -16.33
CA PRO A 446 52.41 -35.71 -17.30
C PRO A 446 53.18 -37.02 -17.08
#